data_AF-A0A8C4Z730-F1
#
_entry.id   AF-A0A8C4Z730-F1
#
_cell.length_a   1.000
_cell.length_b   1.000
_cell.length_c   1.000
_cell.angle_alpha   90.00
_cell.angle_beta   90.00
_cell.angle_gamma   90.00
#
_symmetry.space_group_name_H-M   'P 1'
#
loop_
_entity.id
_entity.type
_entity.pdbx_description
1 polymer ?
#
loop_
_entity_poly.entity_id
_entity_poly.type
_entity_poly.pdbx_seq_one_letter_code
_entity_poly.pdbx_strand_id
1 'polypeptide(L)'
;ECCIDTILHWVKKNGKNIQVHSYYDDKDQLGYQDPLYKGRTSLFHDQISGGNASLGLARVNLQDQGRYLCYASTSHYNQETFVSLTVRGELKSRFFLP
;
A
#
# COMPACT_ATOMS: atom_id res chain seq x y z
N GLU A 1 -4.29 29.35 -6.30
CA GLU A 1 -3.96 28.23 -7.20
C GLU A 1 -4.97 27.12 -6.98
N CYS A 2 -5.41 26.40 -8.01
CA CYS A 2 -6.30 25.25 -7.82
C CYS A 2 -5.42 24.06 -7.43
N CYS A 3 -5.41 23.69 -6.15
CA CYS A 3 -4.69 22.54 -5.62
C CYS A 3 -5.05 21.29 -6.45
N ILE A 4 -4.04 20.53 -6.85
CA ILE A 4 -4.27 19.25 -7.53
C ILE A 4 -4.77 18.28 -6.47
N ASP A 5 -6.08 18.13 -6.39
CA ASP A 5 -6.71 17.15 -5.50
C ASP A 5 -6.26 15.76 -5.94
N THR A 6 -5.34 15.18 -5.17
CA THR A 6 -4.77 13.86 -5.44
C THR A 6 -5.38 12.85 -4.48
N ILE A 7 -6.07 11.86 -5.05
CA ILE A 7 -6.67 10.75 -4.32
C ILE A 7 -5.88 9.49 -4.64
N LEU A 8 -5.37 8.83 -3.60
CA LEU A 8 -4.68 7.54 -3.72
C LEU A 8 -5.35 6.51 -2.84
N HIS A 9 -5.62 5.34 -3.41
CA HIS A 9 -6.08 4.17 -2.68
C HIS A 9 -5.21 2.96 -3.01
N TRP A 10 -4.64 2.37 -1.98
CA TRP A 10 -3.95 1.09 -2.06
C TRP A 10 -4.88 -0.01 -1.53
N VAL A 11 -5.12 -1.02 -2.36
CA VAL A 11 -6.04 -2.12 -2.04
C VAL A 11 -5.36 -3.45 -2.36
N LYS A 12 -5.25 -4.34 -1.39
CA LYS A 12 -4.81 -5.72 -1.67
C LYS A 12 -5.98 -6.54 -2.21
N LYS A 13 -5.75 -7.25 -3.32
CA LYS A 13 -6.68 -8.20 -3.91
C LYS A 13 -6.33 -9.60 -3.42
N ASN A 14 -7.16 -10.16 -2.54
CA ASN A 14 -6.97 -11.53 -2.02
C ASN A 14 -8.33 -12.22 -1.82
N GLY A 15 -9.05 -12.48 -2.92
CA GLY A 15 -10.45 -12.96 -2.91
C GLY A 15 -11.47 -11.93 -2.41
N LYS A 16 -11.02 -10.90 -1.69
CA LYS A 16 -11.75 -9.69 -1.31
C LYS A 16 -10.83 -8.46 -1.52
N ASN A 17 -11.43 -7.28 -1.50
CA ASN A 17 -10.71 -6.01 -1.50
C ASN A 17 -10.37 -5.65 -0.04
N ILE A 18 -9.09 -5.62 0.29
CA ILE A 18 -8.60 -5.23 1.61
C ILE A 18 -8.02 -3.82 1.50
N GLN A 19 -8.55 -2.88 2.27
CA GLN A 19 -8.10 -1.49 2.26
C GLN A 19 -6.75 -1.37 2.97
N VAL A 20 -5.69 -1.12 2.20
CA VAL A 20 -4.31 -1.08 2.72
C VAL A 20 -3.94 0.31 3.17
N HIS A 21 -4.18 1.33 2.35
CA HIS A 21 -3.85 2.71 2.66
C HIS A 21 -4.69 3.68 1.82
N SER A 22 -4.95 4.88 2.30
CA SER A 22 -5.67 5.92 1.55
C SER A 22 -5.13 7.29 1.85
N TYR A 23 -5.14 8.14 0.84
CA TYR A 23 -4.67 9.51 0.92
C TYR A 23 -5.58 10.39 0.07
N TYR A 24 -6.08 11.46 0.67
CA TYR A 24 -6.85 12.53 0.04
C TYR A 24 -6.98 13.70 1.03
N ASP A 25 -7.29 14.89 0.54
CA ASP A 25 -7.24 16.15 1.31
C ASP A 25 -5.87 16.41 1.94
N ASP A 26 -4.81 16.10 1.20
CA ASP A 26 -3.40 16.25 1.60
C ASP A 26 -3.01 15.53 2.91
N LYS A 27 -3.69 14.42 3.22
CA LYS A 27 -3.43 13.63 4.43
C LYS A 27 -3.76 12.16 4.26
N ASP A 28 -3.17 11.34 5.12
CA ASP A 28 -3.49 9.92 5.24
C ASP A 28 -4.85 9.72 5.90
N GLN A 29 -5.64 8.82 5.32
CA GLN A 29 -7.04 8.58 5.65
C GLN A 29 -7.19 7.14 6.14
N LEU A 30 -6.74 6.92 7.36
CA LEU A 30 -6.56 5.57 7.94
C LEU A 30 -7.80 5.00 8.63
N GLY A 31 -8.94 5.71 8.59
CA GLY A 31 -10.17 5.31 9.29
C GLY A 31 -10.70 3.95 8.88
N TYR A 32 -10.64 3.64 7.58
CA TYR A 32 -11.08 2.36 7.00
C TYR A 32 -9.93 1.39 6.72
N GLN A 33 -8.72 1.70 7.19
CA GLN A 33 -7.57 0.84 7.00
C GLN A 33 -7.77 -0.50 7.72
N ASP A 34 -7.49 -1.58 7.01
CA ASP A 34 -7.57 -2.92 7.57
C ASP A 34 -6.57 -3.08 8.73
N PRO A 35 -6.97 -3.68 9.87
CA PRO A 35 -6.12 -3.85 11.03
C PRO A 35 -4.76 -4.50 10.75
N LEU A 36 -4.64 -5.35 9.73
CA LEU A 36 -3.37 -6.01 9.36
C LEU A 36 -2.30 -5.03 8.87
N TYR A 37 -2.70 -3.83 8.42
CA TYR A 37 -1.82 -2.81 7.86
C TYR A 37 -1.64 -1.58 8.76
N LYS A 38 -2.37 -1.52 9.88
CA LYS A 38 -2.29 -0.40 10.83
C LYS A 38 -0.89 -0.24 11.41
N GLY A 39 -0.36 1.00 11.35
CA GLY A 39 0.98 1.33 11.83
C GLY A 39 2.10 0.62 11.07
N ARG A 40 1.83 0.12 9.86
CA ARG A 40 2.81 -0.54 8.99
C ARG A 40 2.91 0.13 7.62
N THR A 41 2.00 1.01 7.25
CA THR A 41 1.98 1.65 5.93
C THR A 41 2.29 3.13 6.02
N SER A 42 2.92 3.66 4.97
CA SER A 42 3.21 5.08 4.80
C SER A 42 3.32 5.42 3.33
N LEU A 43 3.03 6.67 2.96
CA LEU A 43 3.28 7.22 1.63
C LEU A 43 4.42 8.24 1.67
N PHE A 44 5.02 8.51 0.51
CA PHE A 44 6.04 9.55 0.34
C PHE A 44 5.36 10.87 -0.05
N HIS A 45 4.77 11.57 0.94
CA HIS A 45 3.90 12.73 0.70
C HIS A 45 4.58 13.83 -0.12
N ASP A 46 5.87 14.07 0.10
CA ASP A 46 6.69 15.05 -0.62
C ASP A 46 6.83 14.76 -2.12
N GLN A 47 6.60 13.51 -2.54
CA GLN A 47 6.78 13.05 -3.91
C GLN A 47 5.46 12.78 -4.63
N ILE A 48 4.32 12.86 -3.93
CA ILE A 48 2.99 12.61 -4.53
C ILE A 48 2.68 13.65 -5.63
N SER A 49 3.01 14.91 -5.41
CA SER A 49 2.84 15.98 -6.41
C SER A 49 3.67 15.77 -7.68
N GLY A 50 4.81 15.05 -7.56
CA GLY A 50 5.64 14.59 -8.67
C GLY A 50 5.16 13.29 -9.31
N GLY A 51 4.03 12.74 -8.87
CA GLY A 51 3.44 11.50 -9.38
C GLY A 51 3.92 10.23 -8.68
N ASN A 52 4.69 10.31 -7.60
CA ASN A 52 5.13 9.12 -6.87
C ASN A 52 4.05 8.68 -5.86
N ALA A 53 3.29 7.65 -6.23
CA ALA A 53 2.27 7.03 -5.38
C ALA A 53 2.79 5.80 -4.61
N SER A 54 4.11 5.64 -4.43
CA SER A 54 4.69 4.44 -3.82
C SER A 54 4.25 4.24 -2.37
N LEU A 55 3.91 2.99 -2.04
CA LEU A 55 3.53 2.57 -0.69
C LEU A 55 4.73 1.96 0.04
N GLY A 56 5.11 2.57 1.16
CA GLY A 56 5.98 1.94 2.15
C GLY A 56 5.19 0.95 3.00
N LEU A 57 5.68 -0.30 3.12
CA LEU A 57 5.13 -1.32 4.02
C LEU A 57 6.23 -1.85 4.94
N ALA A 58 6.08 -1.62 6.24
CA ALA A 58 7.03 -2.03 7.27
C ALA A 58 6.67 -3.39 7.90
N ARG A 59 7.70 -4.08 8.41
CA ARG A 59 7.58 -5.39 9.06
C ARG A 59 6.89 -6.42 8.17
N VAL A 60 7.28 -6.48 6.90
CA VAL A 60 6.69 -7.37 5.89
C VAL A 60 6.80 -8.84 6.34
N ASN A 61 5.73 -9.60 6.15
CA ASN A 61 5.62 -11.02 6.46
C ASN A 61 5.00 -11.80 5.27
N LEU A 62 5.02 -13.12 5.34
CA LEU A 62 4.55 -13.99 4.25
C LEU A 62 3.07 -13.76 3.89
N GLN A 63 2.22 -13.32 4.82
CA GLN A 63 0.81 -13.04 4.56
C GLN A 63 0.62 -11.75 3.76
N ASP A 64 1.62 -10.85 3.71
CA ASP A 64 1.54 -9.64 2.91
C ASP A 64 1.75 -9.93 1.42
N GLN A 65 2.33 -11.07 1.06
CA GLN A 65 2.45 -11.49 -0.35
C GLN A 65 1.10 -11.45 -1.07
N GLY A 66 1.11 -10.97 -2.31
CA GLY A 66 -0.08 -10.91 -3.15
C GLY A 66 -0.10 -9.74 -4.11
N ARG A 67 -1.26 -9.54 -4.75
CA ARG A 67 -1.46 -8.48 -5.74
C ARG A 67 -2.14 -7.28 -5.08
N TYR A 68 -1.58 -6.11 -5.31
CA TYR A 68 -2.04 -4.82 -4.83
C TYR A 68 -2.51 -3.99 -6.02
N LEU A 69 -3.60 -3.27 -5.84
CA LEU A 69 -4.11 -2.27 -6.76
C LEU A 69 -3.82 -0.90 -6.16
N CYS A 70 -3.09 -0.07 -6.91
CA CYS A 70 -3.00 1.35 -6.70
C CYS A 70 -4.04 2.02 -7.61
N TYR A 71 -5.01 2.68 -7.01
CA TYR A 71 -5.90 3.61 -7.69
C TYR A 71 -5.40 5.01 -7.39
N ALA A 72 -5.12 5.78 -8.43
CA ALA A 72 -4.69 7.17 -8.35
C ALA A 72 -5.63 8.03 -9.18
N SER A 73 -6.23 9.04 -8.56
CA SER A 73 -7.10 10.01 -9.22
C SER A 73 -6.55 11.41 -8.98
N THR A 74 -6.54 12.20 -10.04
CA THR A 74 -6.21 13.62 -10.04
C THR A 74 -7.36 14.38 -10.70
N SER A 75 -7.33 15.70 -10.63
CA SER A 75 -8.28 16.58 -11.33
C SER A 75 -8.39 16.32 -12.85
N HIS A 76 -7.37 15.72 -13.46
CA HIS A 76 -7.29 15.52 -14.91
C HIS A 76 -7.47 14.07 -15.36
N TYR A 77 -7.09 13.10 -14.53
CA TYR A 77 -7.09 11.69 -14.92
C TYR A 77 -7.23 10.75 -13.73
N ASN A 78 -7.73 9.56 -14.03
CA ASN A 78 -7.76 8.41 -13.13
C ASN A 78 -6.87 7.32 -13.71
N GLN A 79 -6.06 6.69 -12.87
CA GLN A 79 -5.15 5.60 -13.23
C GLN A 79 -5.28 4.46 -12.23
N GLU A 80 -5.24 3.25 -12.75
CA GLU A 80 -5.19 2.03 -11.98
C GLU A 80 -3.97 1.22 -12.37
N THR A 81 -3.18 0.81 -11.38
CA THR A 81 -1.99 0.01 -11.60
C THR A 81 -1.93 -1.13 -10.61
N PHE A 82 -1.58 -2.33 -11.11
CA PHE A 82 -1.39 -3.49 -10.27
C PHE A 82 0.09 -3.70 -9.96
N VAL A 83 0.39 -3.94 -8.69
CA VAL A 83 1.73 -4.27 -8.18
C VAL A 83 1.69 -5.62 -7.48
N SER A 84 2.62 -6.51 -7.79
CA SER A 84 2.73 -7.81 -7.13
C SER A 84 3.86 -7.78 -6.11
N LEU A 85 3.53 -8.05 -4.84
CA LEU A 85 4.51 -8.20 -3.77
C LEU A 85 4.82 -9.68 -3.57
N THR A 86 6.08 -10.06 -3.72
CA THR A 86 6.59 -11.41 -3.38
C THR A 86 7.46 -11.31 -2.14
N VAL A 87 7.17 -12.13 -1.13
CA VAL A 87 7.92 -12.16 0.12
C VAL A 87 8.67 -13.48 0.19
N ARG A 88 9.99 -13.41 0.33
CA ARG A 88 10.83 -14.59 0.48
C ARG A 88 11.15 -14.79 1.96
N GLY A 89 10.77 -15.93 2.50
CA GLY A 89 11.18 -16.35 3.84
C GLY A 89 12.42 -17.24 3.74
N GLU A 90 13.42 -17.01 4.59
CA GLU A 90 14.49 -17.96 4.81
C GLU A 90 14.03 -19.03 5.82
N LEU A 91 14.07 -20.29 5.41
CA LEU A 91 13.88 -21.41 6.34
C LEU A 91 15.10 -21.48 7.25
N LYS A 92 14.99 -20.99 8.49
CA LYS A 92 15.98 -21.31 9.53
C LYS A 92 15.71 -22.74 10.00
N SER A 93 16.34 -23.71 9.34
CA SER A 93 16.35 -25.10 9.78
C SER A 93 17.03 -25.19 11.15
N ARG A 94 16.22 -25.24 12.21
CA ARG A 94 16.69 -25.54 13.56
C ARG A 94 16.69 -27.06 13.68
N PHE A 95 17.77 -27.69 13.23
CA PHE A 95 17.99 -29.12 13.47
C PHE A 95 18.19 -29.30 14.98
N PHE A 96 17.21 -29.91 15.65
CA PHE A 96 17.43 -30.49 16.96
C PHE A 96 18.14 -31.81 16.72
N LEU A 97 19.47 -31.80 16.82
CA LEU A 97 20.22 -33.05 16.96
C LEU A 97 19.86 -33.64 18.33
N PRO A 98 19.63 -34.96 18.42
CA PRO A 98 19.34 -35.64 19.68
C PRO A 98 20.49 -35.53 20.68
#